data_AF-A0A9X0C652-F1
#
_entry.id   AF-A0A9X0C652-F1
#
_cell.length_a   1.000
_cell.length_b   1.000
_cell.length_c   1.000
_cell.angle_alpha   90.00
_cell.angle_beta   90.00
_cell.angle_gamma   90.00
#
_symmetry.space_group_name_H-M   'P 1'
#
loop_
_entity.id
_entity.type
_entity.pdbx_description
1 polymer ?
#
loop_
_entity_poly.entity_id
_entity_poly.type
_entity_poly.pdbx_seq_one_letter_code
_entity_poly.pdbx_strand_id
1 'polypeptide(L)'
;MHSIAVRVFRGTRAILKYKKARDVLLDNIRRYIVTLGSVPEGNYLIEIALNIQSLKVQADKMKWASQALVTDAAAMSFVTSRDARYYLYTVPQACDEVGRRTRHLSEVLLNHIHQPVVNRERDIAIELGYALADLELHLD
;
A
#
# COMPACT_ATOMS: atom_id res chain seq x y z
N MET A 1 -4.65 32.23 -15.75
CA MET A 1 -5.54 31.62 -14.75
C MET A 1 -6.16 30.37 -15.36
N HIS A 2 -6.07 29.20 -14.71
CA HIS A 2 -6.78 28.01 -15.17
C HIS A 2 -8.29 28.17 -14.90
N SER A 3 -9.13 27.80 -15.88
CA SER A 3 -10.58 27.78 -15.72
C SER A 3 -11.01 26.91 -14.53
N ILE A 4 -12.09 27.30 -13.85
CA ILE A 4 -12.69 26.55 -12.74
C ILE A 4 -12.97 25.10 -13.15
N ALA A 5 -13.47 24.88 -14.38
CA ALA A 5 -13.75 23.55 -14.91
C ALA A 5 -12.49 22.66 -14.96
N VAL A 6 -11.35 23.23 -15.35
CA VAL A 6 -10.07 22.50 -15.44
C VAL A 6 -9.57 22.13 -14.05
N ARG A 7 -9.71 23.03 -13.07
CA ARG A 7 -9.35 22.76 -11.67
C ARG A 7 -10.21 21.65 -11.07
N VAL A 8 -11.53 21.69 -11.29
CA VAL A 8 -12.46 20.65 -10.80
C VAL A 8 -12.12 19.30 -11.42
N PHE A 9 -11.91 19.23 -12.74
CA PHE A 9 -11.55 17.99 -13.41
C PHE A 9 -10.23 17.40 -12.88
N ARG A 10 -9.20 18.24 -12.73
CA ARG A 10 -7.89 17.83 -12.20
C ARG A 10 -8.01 17.31 -10.76
N GLY A 11 -8.75 18.00 -9.91
CA GLY A 11 -8.99 17.57 -8.54
C GLY A 11 -9.76 16.25 -8.43
N THR A 12 -10.86 16.10 -9.18
CA THR A 12 -11.61 14.84 -9.24
C THR A 12 -10.73 13.67 -9.70
N ARG A 13 -9.89 13.89 -10.72
CA ARG A 13 -8.94 12.88 -11.20
C ARG A 13 -7.91 12.50 -10.14
N ALA A 14 -7.38 13.47 -9.39
CA ALA A 14 -6.42 13.21 -8.31
C ALA A 14 -7.05 12.36 -7.19
N ILE A 15 -8.29 12.68 -6.80
CA ILE A 15 -9.06 11.91 -5.81
C ILE A 15 -9.25 10.46 -6.28
N LEU A 16 -9.69 10.26 -7.53
CA LEU A 16 -9.88 8.92 -8.09
C LEU A 16 -8.56 8.13 -8.13
N LYS A 17 -7.45 8.78 -8.49
CA LYS A 17 -6.12 8.16 -8.52
C LYS A 17 -5.69 7.72 -7.12
N TYR A 18 -5.89 8.56 -6.11
CA TYR A 18 -5.58 8.23 -4.72
C TYR A 18 -6.42 7.05 -4.22
N LYS A 19 -7.75 7.10 -4.38
CA LYS A 19 -8.65 6.02 -3.98
C LYS A 19 -8.28 4.70 -4.64
N LYS A 20 -8.06 4.71 -5.96
CA LYS A 20 -7.63 3.52 -6.69
C LYS A 20 -6.31 2.96 -6.17
N ALA A 21 -5.32 3.80 -5.91
CA ALA A 21 -4.02 3.34 -5.40
C ALA A 21 -4.15 2.72 -4.00
N ARG A 22 -4.95 3.35 -3.12
CA ARG A 22 -5.27 2.84 -1.79
C ARG A 22 -5.95 1.47 -1.86
N ASP A 23 -7.03 1.38 -2.61
CA ASP A 23 -7.85 0.17 -2.68
C ASP A 23 -7.04 -1.00 -3.25
N VAL A 24 -6.24 -0.75 -4.31
CA VAL A 24 -5.32 -1.75 -4.87
C VAL A 24 -4.29 -2.24 -3.84
N LEU A 25 -3.69 -1.33 -3.07
CA LEU A 25 -2.71 -1.71 -2.05
C LEU A 25 -3.35 -2.59 -0.96
N LEU A 26 -4.47 -2.14 -0.39
CA LEU A 26 -5.17 -2.85 0.68
C LEU A 26 -5.64 -4.23 0.21
N ASP A 27 -6.26 -4.31 -0.97
CA ASP A 27 -6.76 -5.57 -1.52
C ASP A 27 -5.64 -6.56 -1.81
N ASN A 28 -4.49 -6.09 -2.31
CA ASN A 28 -3.35 -6.97 -2.56
C ASN A 28 -2.70 -7.47 -1.28
N ILE A 29 -2.56 -6.62 -0.25
CA ILE A 29 -2.06 -7.08 1.07
C ILE A 29 -2.99 -8.17 1.61
N ARG A 30 -4.31 -7.93 1.65
CA ARG A 30 -5.31 -8.92 2.10
C ARG A 30 -5.23 -10.22 1.30
N ARG A 31 -5.12 -10.12 -0.02
CA ARG A 31 -5.00 -11.29 -0.90
C ARG A 31 -3.76 -12.11 -0.56
N TYR A 32 -2.61 -11.47 -0.39
CA TYR A 32 -1.36 -12.19 -0.12
C TYR A 32 -1.33 -12.81 1.28
N ILE A 33 -1.97 -12.20 2.28
CA ILE A 33 -2.20 -12.82 3.60
C ILE A 33 -2.98 -14.14 3.43
N VAL A 34 -4.08 -14.12 2.69
CA VAL A 34 -4.89 -15.33 2.44
C VAL A 34 -4.09 -16.37 1.65
N THR A 35 -3.36 -15.96 0.61
CA THR A 35 -2.53 -16.87 -0.18
C THR A 35 -1.49 -17.56 0.70
N LEU A 36 -0.70 -16.82 1.47
CA LEU A 36 0.31 -17.40 2.36
C LEU A 36 -0.27 -18.31 3.45
N GLY A 37 -1.47 -18.00 3.94
CA GLY A 37 -2.15 -18.84 4.94
C GLY A 37 -2.79 -20.11 4.38
N SER A 38 -2.91 -20.25 3.05
CA SER A 38 -3.69 -21.32 2.40
C SER A 38 -2.86 -22.24 1.51
N VAL A 39 -1.67 -21.83 1.10
CA VAL A 39 -0.82 -22.56 0.16
C VAL A 39 0.00 -23.64 0.91
N PRO A 40 0.08 -24.88 0.38
CA PRO A 40 0.99 -25.90 0.90
C PRO A 40 2.45 -25.42 0.82
N GLU A 41 3.23 -25.65 1.89
CA GLU A 41 4.62 -25.21 1.99
C GLU A 41 5.43 -25.54 0.73
N GLY A 42 6.25 -24.60 0.26
CA GLY A 42 7.20 -24.81 -0.84
C GLY A 42 6.67 -24.59 -2.27
N ASN A 43 5.37 -24.67 -2.55
CA ASN A 43 4.84 -24.41 -3.88
C ASN A 43 4.53 -22.91 -4.08
N TYR A 44 4.97 -22.31 -5.21
CA TYR A 44 4.70 -20.91 -5.62
C TYR A 44 5.41 -19.78 -4.87
N LEU A 45 6.40 -20.08 -4.03
CA LEU A 45 7.10 -19.08 -3.20
C LEU A 45 7.81 -17.96 -3.99
N ILE A 46 8.32 -18.25 -5.20
CA ILE A 46 8.95 -17.23 -6.06
C ILE A 46 7.92 -16.16 -6.48
N GLU A 47 6.76 -16.60 -6.96
CA GLU A 47 5.71 -15.68 -7.41
C GLU A 47 5.19 -14.85 -6.23
N ILE A 48 5.00 -15.48 -5.07
CA ILE A 48 4.55 -14.79 -3.85
C ILE A 48 5.61 -13.79 -3.38
N ALA A 49 6.90 -14.11 -3.44
CA ALA A 49 7.97 -13.18 -3.10
C ALA A 49 7.98 -11.93 -3.99
N LEU A 50 7.83 -12.11 -5.30
CA LEU A 50 7.72 -10.99 -6.25
C LEU A 50 6.46 -10.17 -6.01
N ASN A 51 5.34 -10.82 -5.69
CA ASN A 51 4.08 -10.20 -5.37
C ASN A 51 4.17 -9.33 -4.10
N ILE A 52 4.77 -9.84 -3.02
CA ILE A 52 5.02 -9.09 -1.79
C ILE A 52 5.99 -7.93 -2.04
N GLN A 53 7.05 -8.15 -2.83
CA GLN A 53 7.97 -7.08 -3.23
C GLN A 53 7.24 -5.95 -3.98
N SER A 54 6.25 -6.31 -4.82
CA SER A 54 5.45 -5.33 -5.57
C SER A 54 4.61 -4.41 -4.67
N LEU A 55 4.29 -4.83 -3.44
CA LEU A 55 3.52 -4.01 -2.48
C LEU A 55 4.24 -2.71 -2.15
N LYS A 56 5.58 -2.71 -2.09
CA LYS A 56 6.37 -1.48 -1.91
C LYS A 56 6.09 -0.48 -3.02
N VAL A 57 6.04 -0.93 -4.27
CA VAL A 57 5.74 -0.07 -5.43
C VAL A 57 4.31 0.46 -5.37
N GLN A 58 3.38 -0.34 -4.85
CA GLN A 58 1.99 0.07 -4.66
C GLN A 58 1.86 1.11 -3.54
N ALA A 59 2.61 0.95 -2.45
CA ALA A 59 2.73 1.92 -1.37
C ALA A 59 3.31 3.25 -1.86
N ASP A 60 4.38 3.23 -2.66
CA ASP A 60 4.94 4.44 -3.29
C ASP A 60 3.91 5.17 -4.16
N LYS A 61 3.14 4.40 -4.96
CA LYS A 61 2.08 4.97 -5.81
C LYS A 61 1.01 5.66 -4.97
N MET A 62 0.60 5.05 -3.86
CA MET A 62 -0.36 5.64 -2.93
C MET A 62 0.21 6.90 -2.26
N LYS A 63 1.47 6.86 -1.80
CA LYS A 63 2.19 8.01 -1.25
C LYS A 63 2.19 9.18 -2.22
N TRP A 64 2.65 9.00 -3.46
CA TRP A 64 2.68 10.09 -4.43
C TRP A 64 1.27 10.58 -4.80
N ALA A 65 0.29 9.67 -4.87
CA ALA A 65 -1.09 10.07 -5.12
C ALA A 65 -1.66 10.91 -3.97
N SER A 66 -1.32 10.59 -2.71
CA SER A 66 -1.74 11.38 -1.55
C SER A 66 -1.16 12.80 -1.56
N GLN A 67 0.13 12.94 -1.86
CA GLN A 67 0.77 14.25 -1.95
C GLN A 67 0.21 15.09 -3.11
N ALA A 68 -0.12 14.44 -4.23
CA ALA A 68 -0.76 15.11 -5.36
C ALA A 68 -2.15 15.69 -5.02
N LEU A 69 -2.88 15.13 -4.04
CA LEU A 69 -4.17 15.67 -3.61
C LEU A 69 -4.05 17.10 -3.09
N VAL A 70 -2.98 17.41 -2.37
CA VAL A 70 -2.80 18.73 -1.75
C VAL A 70 -2.47 19.80 -2.79
N THR A 71 -1.99 19.40 -3.98
CA THR A 71 -1.77 20.32 -5.10
C THR A 71 -3.01 20.41 -5.99
N ASP A 72 -3.60 19.26 -6.32
CA ASP A 72 -4.57 19.14 -7.41
C ASP A 72 -6.02 19.24 -6.95
N ALA A 73 -6.29 18.87 -5.69
CA ALA A 73 -7.61 18.77 -5.08
C ALA A 73 -7.72 19.55 -3.75
N ALA A 74 -6.78 20.47 -3.47
CA ALA A 74 -6.65 21.16 -2.17
C ALA A 74 -7.95 21.78 -1.63
N ALA A 75 -8.77 22.35 -2.53
CA ALA A 75 -10.01 23.04 -2.19
C ALA A 75 -11.26 22.15 -2.26
N MET A 76 -11.10 20.86 -2.56
CA MET A 76 -12.23 19.93 -2.66
C MET A 76 -12.57 19.36 -1.28
N SER A 77 -13.86 19.17 -1.02
CA SER A 77 -14.38 18.66 0.26
C SER A 77 -13.71 17.37 0.74
N PHE A 78 -13.32 16.50 -0.20
CA PHE A 78 -12.58 15.27 0.11
C PHE A 78 -11.23 15.52 0.77
N VAL A 79 -10.50 16.57 0.35
CA VAL A 79 -9.19 16.91 0.93
C VAL A 79 -9.38 17.78 2.16
N THR A 80 -10.31 18.73 2.12
CA THR A 80 -10.55 19.67 3.24
C THR A 80 -11.25 19.03 4.44
N SER A 81 -11.82 17.83 4.30
CA SER A 81 -12.36 17.06 5.43
C SER A 81 -11.27 16.54 6.36
N ARG A 82 -9.99 16.56 5.93
CA ARG A 82 -8.82 16.29 6.76
C ARG A 82 -7.82 17.45 6.63
N ASP A 83 -6.85 17.52 7.55
CA ASP A 83 -5.75 18.49 7.44
C ASP A 83 -4.89 18.15 6.20
N ALA A 84 -4.41 19.15 5.46
CA ALA A 84 -3.44 18.95 4.38
C ALA A 84 -2.19 18.16 4.85
N ARG A 85 -1.80 18.31 6.12
CA ARG A 85 -0.72 17.53 6.76
C ARG A 85 -0.95 16.03 6.73
N TYR A 86 -2.22 15.60 6.80
CA TYR A 86 -2.57 14.18 6.71
C TYR A 86 -2.10 13.58 5.38
N TYR A 87 -2.39 14.25 4.27
CA TYR A 87 -2.03 13.79 2.93
C TYR A 87 -0.55 14.06 2.57
N LEU A 88 0.10 15.05 3.20
CA LEU A 88 1.51 15.37 2.97
C LEU A 88 2.48 14.53 3.81
N TYR A 89 2.07 14.10 5.00
CA TYR A 89 2.95 13.47 5.97
C TYR A 89 2.42 12.14 6.50
N THR A 90 1.20 12.10 7.05
CA THR A 90 0.66 10.88 7.69
C THR A 90 0.55 9.73 6.69
N VAL A 91 -0.12 9.94 5.56
CA VAL A 91 -0.26 8.89 4.53
C VAL A 91 1.10 8.49 3.95
N PRO A 92 1.99 9.42 3.54
CA PRO A 92 3.34 9.07 3.10
C PRO A 92 4.15 8.27 4.11
N GLN A 93 4.09 8.61 5.39
CA GLN A 93 4.80 7.87 6.45
C GLN A 93 4.28 6.44 6.59
N ALA A 94 2.96 6.25 6.58
CA ALA A 94 2.35 4.93 6.61
C ALA A 94 2.75 4.09 5.38
N CYS A 95 2.74 4.69 4.18
CA CYS A 95 3.21 4.03 2.97
C CYS A 95 4.69 3.66 3.02
N ASP A 96 5.55 4.54 3.55
CA ASP A 96 6.99 4.26 3.69
C ASP A 96 7.24 3.09 4.67
N GLU A 97 6.47 3.02 5.75
CA GLU A 97 6.56 1.92 6.72
C GLU A 97 6.12 0.59 6.10
N VAL A 98 4.95 0.56 5.45
CA VAL A 98 4.48 -0.62 4.72
C VAL A 98 5.52 -1.05 3.68
N GLY A 99 6.05 -0.10 2.90
CA GLY A 99 7.05 -0.38 1.87
C GLY A 99 8.34 -0.99 2.44
N ARG A 100 8.82 -0.52 3.61
CA ARG A 100 9.97 -1.11 4.31
C ARG A 100 9.65 -2.53 4.77
N ARG A 101 8.52 -2.74 5.44
CA ARG A 101 8.10 -4.06 5.95
C ARG A 101 7.93 -5.06 4.82
N THR A 102 7.18 -4.73 3.77
CA THR A 102 6.94 -5.65 2.66
C THR A 102 8.23 -5.98 1.90
N ARG A 103 9.16 -5.03 1.77
CA ARG A 103 10.48 -5.32 1.21
C ARG A 103 11.22 -6.35 2.05
N HIS A 104 11.31 -6.13 3.36
CA HIS A 104 11.97 -7.07 4.27
C HIS A 104 11.32 -8.46 4.18
N LEU A 105 9.99 -8.55 4.22
CA LEU A 105 9.27 -9.81 4.10
C LEU A 105 9.51 -10.51 2.76
N SER A 106 9.64 -9.77 1.65
CA SER A 106 10.01 -10.36 0.36
C SER A 106 11.42 -10.95 0.37
N GLU A 107 12.38 -10.30 1.04
CA GLU A 107 13.74 -10.80 1.19
C GLU A 107 13.77 -12.07 2.07
N VAL A 108 12.99 -12.10 3.15
CA VAL A 108 12.81 -13.29 3.98
C VAL A 108 12.20 -14.44 3.18
N LEU A 109 11.17 -14.17 2.37
CA LEU A 109 10.55 -15.19 1.53
C LEU A 109 11.50 -15.71 0.44
N LEU A 110 12.31 -14.83 -0.16
CA LEU A 110 13.35 -15.23 -1.12
C LEU A 110 14.40 -16.14 -0.46
N ASN A 111 14.85 -15.82 0.75
CA ASN A 111 15.77 -16.68 1.49
C ASN A 111 15.14 -18.03 1.82
N HIS A 112 13.86 -18.04 2.21
CA HIS A 112 13.09 -19.25 2.50
C HIS A 112 12.98 -20.20 1.29
N ILE A 113 12.93 -19.67 0.07
CA ILE A 113 12.96 -20.49 -1.17
C ILE A 113 14.25 -21.31 -1.28
N HIS A 114 15.37 -20.74 -0.87
CA HIS A 114 16.68 -21.40 -0.93
C HIS A 114 16.97 -22.25 0.31
N GLN A 115 16.43 -21.85 1.46
CA GLN A 115 16.61 -22.51 2.75
C GLN A 115 15.26 -22.61 3.47
N PRO A 116 14.47 -23.67 3.18
CA PRO A 116 13.13 -23.81 3.74
C PRO A 116 13.13 -23.89 5.27
N VAL A 117 12.32 -23.05 5.90
CA VAL A 117 12.02 -23.01 7.34
C VAL A 117 10.54 -23.31 7.57
N VAL A 118 10.24 -24.29 8.41
CA VAL A 118 8.86 -24.68 8.75
C VAL A 118 8.03 -23.48 9.21
N ASN A 119 6.78 -23.38 8.74
CA ASN A 119 5.83 -22.30 9.04
C ASN A 119 6.21 -20.88 8.58
N ARG A 120 7.29 -20.68 7.82
CA ARG A 120 7.75 -19.33 7.48
C ARG A 120 6.73 -18.53 6.67
N GLU A 121 5.98 -19.17 5.78
CA GLU A 121 4.92 -18.56 5.00
C GLU A 121 3.82 -18.00 5.92
N ARG A 122 3.46 -18.76 6.96
CA ARG A 122 2.44 -18.36 7.94
C ARG A 122 2.93 -17.19 8.80
N ASP A 123 4.19 -17.19 9.22
CA ASP A 123 4.79 -16.07 9.95
C ASP A 123 4.75 -14.79 9.12
N ILE A 124 5.11 -14.87 7.83
CA ILE A 124 5.03 -13.74 6.91
C ILE A 124 3.59 -13.26 6.72
N ALA A 125 2.61 -14.17 6.67
CA ALA A 125 1.20 -13.80 6.59
C ALA A 125 0.75 -12.99 7.81
N ILE A 126 1.21 -13.36 9.01
CA ILE A 126 0.92 -12.64 10.25
C ILE A 126 1.55 -11.24 10.21
N GLU A 127 2.81 -11.13 9.81
CA GLU A 127 3.52 -9.84 9.70
C GLU A 127 2.87 -8.90 8.66
N LEU A 128 2.40 -9.45 7.53
CA LEU A 128 1.58 -8.68 6.58
C LEU A 128 0.26 -8.22 7.20
N GLY A 129 -0.35 -9.04 8.06
CA GLY A 129 -1.53 -8.67 8.84
C GLY A 129 -1.28 -7.48 9.76
N TYR A 130 -0.14 -7.45 10.45
CA TYR A 130 0.26 -6.29 11.27
C TYR A 130 0.53 -5.05 10.42
N ALA A 131 1.21 -5.20 9.29
CA ALA A 131 1.42 -4.09 8.36
C ALA A 131 0.10 -3.52 7.79
N LEU A 132 -0.89 -4.37 7.54
CA LEU A 132 -2.22 -3.96 7.09
C LEU A 132 -2.96 -3.20 8.18
N ALA A 133 -3.00 -3.74 9.41
CA ALA A 133 -3.68 -3.10 10.53
C ALA A 133 -3.09 -1.73 10.85
N ASP A 134 -1.75 -1.63 10.87
CA ASP A 134 -1.06 -0.35 11.06
C ASP A 134 -1.41 0.63 9.94
N LEU A 135 -1.42 0.19 8.67
CA LEU A 135 -1.81 1.04 7.56
C LEU A 135 -3.26 1.55 7.72
N GLU A 136 -4.21 0.67 8.02
CA GLU A 136 -5.63 1.02 8.19
C GLU A 136 -5.82 2.04 9.33
N LEU A 137 -5.11 1.87 10.45
CA LEU A 137 -5.13 2.85 11.56
C LEU A 137 -4.68 4.25 11.14
N HIS A 138 -3.75 4.36 10.18
CA HIS A 138 -3.32 5.66 9.66
C HIS A 138 -4.26 6.21 8.58
N LEU A 139 -5.20 5.41 8.07
CA LEU A 139 -6.11 5.79 7.00
C LEU A 139 -7.52 6.16 7.46
N ASP A 140 -7.93 5.68 8.62
CA ASP A 140 -9.18 6.03 9.31
C ASP A 140 -9.15 7.45 9.92
#